data_AF-A0A1B6QHE2-F1
#
_entry.id   AF-A0A1B6QHE2-F1
#
_cell.length_a   1.000
_cell.length_b   1.000
_cell.length_c   1.000
_cell.angle_alpha   90.00
_cell.angle_beta   90.00
_cell.angle_gamma   90.00
#
_symmetry.space_group_name_H-M   'P 1'
#
loop_
_entity.id
_entity.type
_entity.pdbx_description
1 polymer ?
#
loop_
_entity_poly.entity_id
_entity_poly.type
_entity_poly.pdbx_seq_one_letter_code
_entity_poly.pdbx_strand_id
1 'polypeptide(L)'
;MKESPLAREISLRQDVRMLKDHIDKLIPMGMLRWVAFKEEQVNINRLLMSIKRSITIYKHRRLQVGLFYLVPSKYYIETEIRSYLFRMPVKEALKRRRLDMKKRREILANSTYNAHDDTTVTGECVSVVGQSVYWEACTTRLLVYTVASLALGCIIVFS
;
A
#
# COMPACT_ATOMS: atom_id res chain seq x y z
N MET A 1 5.29 12.73 -16.29
CA MET A 1 4.26 11.77 -16.75
C MET A 1 3.37 11.44 -15.55
N LYS A 2 2.05 11.66 -15.61
CA LYS A 2 1.16 11.49 -14.44
C LYS A 2 0.79 10.01 -14.28
N GLU A 3 1.33 9.36 -13.26
CA GLU A 3 1.02 7.94 -12.98
C GLU A 3 -0.45 7.74 -12.60
N SER A 4 -1.06 6.67 -13.11
CA SER A 4 -2.44 6.31 -12.78
C SER A 4 -2.58 5.92 -11.30
N PRO A 5 -3.77 6.09 -10.68
CA PRO A 5 -4.01 5.64 -9.31
C PRO A 5 -3.73 4.15 -9.09
N LEU A 6 -3.95 3.32 -10.11
CA LEU A 6 -3.65 1.89 -10.08
C LEU A 6 -2.14 1.64 -10.03
N ALA A 7 -1.38 2.34 -10.89
CA ALA A 7 0.08 2.24 -10.91
C ALA A 7 0.70 2.66 -9.57
N ARG A 8 0.18 3.74 -8.97
CA ARG A 8 0.60 4.20 -7.63
C ARG A 8 0.32 3.17 -6.54
N GLU A 9 -0.85 2.52 -6.55
CA GLU A 9 -1.16 1.44 -5.59
C GLU A 9 -0.14 0.30 -5.70
N ILE A 10 0.20 -0.10 -6.93
CA ILE A 10 1.12 -1.20 -7.20
C ILE A 10 2.53 -0.83 -6.74
N SER A 11 3.01 0.35 -7.12
CA SER A 11 4.33 0.86 -6.74
C SER A 11 4.50 0.90 -5.22
N LEU A 12 3.56 1.51 -4.50
CA LEU A 12 3.60 1.56 -3.03
C LEU A 12 3.58 0.17 -2.38
N ARG A 13 2.84 -0.78 -2.95
CA ARG A 13 2.82 -2.17 -2.45
C ARG A 13 4.16 -2.88 -2.68
N GLN A 14 4.79 -2.64 -3.83
CA GLN A 14 6.12 -3.18 -4.15
C GLN A 14 7.17 -2.61 -3.20
N ASP A 15 7.18 -1.29 -3.00
CA ASP A 15 8.09 -0.61 -2.09
C ASP A 15 7.95 -1.11 -0.64
N VAL A 16 6.72 -1.32 -0.15
CA VAL A 16 6.49 -1.89 1.19
C VAL A 16 7.03 -3.32 1.29
N ARG A 17 6.92 -4.14 0.24
CA ARG A 17 7.52 -5.48 0.23
C ARG A 17 9.04 -5.41 0.21
N MET A 18 9.63 -4.54 -0.61
CA MET A 18 11.09 -4.33 -0.62
C MET A 18 11.61 -3.89 0.75
N LEU A 19 10.94 -2.92 1.37
CA LEU A 19 11.28 -2.46 2.71
C LEU A 19 11.20 -3.59 3.73
N LYS A 20 10.14 -4.40 3.66
CA LYS A 20 9.99 -5.58 4.52
C LYS A 20 11.15 -6.56 4.31
N ASP A 21 11.46 -6.91 3.07
CA ASP A 21 12.56 -7.83 2.76
C ASP A 21 13.92 -7.29 3.23
N HIS A 22 14.11 -5.96 3.19
CA HIS A 22 15.31 -5.30 3.70
C HIS A 22 15.38 -5.38 5.22
N ILE A 23 14.30 -5.01 5.92
CA ILE A 23 14.21 -5.09 7.38
C ILE A 23 14.40 -6.53 7.87
N ASP A 24 13.77 -7.50 7.22
CA ASP A 24 13.86 -8.92 7.59
C ASP A 24 15.32 -9.44 7.47
N LYS A 25 16.14 -8.88 6.57
CA LYS A 25 17.59 -9.16 6.48
C LYS A 25 18.44 -8.43 7.53
N LEU A 26 18.01 -7.24 7.97
CA LEU A 26 18.75 -6.42 8.92
C LEU A 26 18.46 -6.80 10.39
N ILE A 27 17.28 -7.33 10.69
CA ILE A 27 16.93 -7.85 12.02
C ILE A 27 17.99 -8.85 12.55
N PRO A 28 18.38 -9.92 11.81
CA PRO A 28 19.38 -10.86 12.30
C PRO A 28 20.77 -10.23 12.44
N MET A 29 21.07 -9.12 11.77
CA MET A 29 22.31 -8.34 11.94
C MET A 29 22.27 -7.42 13.17
N GLY A 30 21.22 -7.49 13.98
CA GLY A 30 21.10 -6.73 15.21
C GLY A 30 20.57 -5.31 15.03
N MET A 31 19.90 -5.00 13.90
CA MET A 31 19.35 -3.67 13.60
C MET A 31 18.54 -3.06 14.75
N LEU A 32 17.79 -3.88 15.48
CA LEU A 32 16.98 -3.44 16.63
C LEU A 32 17.82 -2.85 17.79
N ARG A 33 19.12 -3.15 17.83
CA ARG A 33 20.07 -2.64 18.83
C ARG A 33 20.79 -1.39 18.36
N TRP A 34 20.76 -1.05 17.07
CA TRP A 34 21.47 0.11 16.52
C TRP A 34 20.89 1.40 17.09
N VAL A 35 21.77 2.29 17.57
CA VAL A 35 21.38 3.58 18.17
C VAL A 35 20.60 4.42 17.15
N ALA A 36 21.13 4.52 15.94
CA ALA A 36 20.51 5.29 14.87
C ALA A 36 19.14 4.72 14.42
N PHE A 37 18.91 3.40 14.53
CA PHE A 37 17.59 2.81 14.30
C PHE A 37 16.60 3.20 15.40
N LYS A 38 17.02 3.20 16.67
CA LYS A 38 16.17 3.61 17.79
C LYS A 38 15.77 5.08 17.70
N GLU A 39 16.71 5.94 17.31
CA GLU A 39 16.47 7.37 17.11
C GLU A 39 15.42 7.63 16.02
N GLU A 40 15.51 6.90 14.90
CA GLU A 40 14.61 7.09 13.74
C GLU A 40 13.35 6.22 13.78
N GLN A 41 13.17 5.35 14.77
CA GLN A 41 12.08 4.37 14.81
C GLN A 41 10.69 5.02 14.70
N VAL A 42 10.49 6.15 15.38
CA VAL A 42 9.22 6.90 15.36
C VAL A 42 8.93 7.46 13.96
N ASN A 43 9.94 8.03 13.31
CA ASN A 43 9.82 8.56 11.96
C ASN A 43 9.55 7.46 10.94
N ILE A 44 10.26 6.32 11.07
CA ILE A 44 10.05 5.14 10.22
C ILE A 44 8.60 4.66 10.33
N ASN A 45 8.09 4.52 11.56
CA ASN A 45 6.72 4.10 11.82
C ASN A 45 5.70 5.08 11.25
N ARG A 46 5.92 6.39 11.42
CA ARG A 46 5.04 7.44 10.88
C ARG A 46 4.96 7.37 9.35
N LEU A 47 6.10 7.23 8.69
CA LEU A 47 6.15 7.12 7.23
C LEU A 47 5.46 5.83 6.75
N LEU A 48 5.68 4.70 7.43
CA LEU A 48 5.01 3.43 7.11
C LEU A 48 3.48 3.54 7.25
N MET A 49 3.00 4.22 8.29
CA MET A 49 1.57 4.47 8.48
C MET A 49 0.98 5.34 7.36
N SER A 50 1.70 6.39 6.93
CA SER A 50 1.31 7.22 5.80
C SER A 50 1.14 6.37 4.53
N ILE A 51 2.12 5.51 4.23
CA ILE A 51 2.08 4.63 3.05
C ILE A 51 0.91 3.65 3.11
N LYS A 52 0.67 3.04 4.28
CA LYS A 52 -0.48 2.12 4.48
C LYS A 52 -1.81 2.84 4.26
N ARG A 53 -1.94 4.10 4.71
CA ARG A 53 -3.12 4.93 4.46
C ARG A 53 -3.32 5.17 2.97
N SER A 54 -2.26 5.55 2.25
CA SER A 54 -2.32 5.78 0.80
C SER A 54 -2.70 4.52 0.02
N ILE A 55 -2.10 3.37 0.34
CA ILE A 55 -2.48 2.07 -0.24
C ILE A 55 -3.97 1.78 -0.01
N THR A 56 -4.48 2.09 1.19
CA THR A 56 -5.90 1.90 1.53
C THR A 56 -6.81 2.78 0.67
N ILE A 57 -6.44 4.06 0.48
CA ILE A 57 -7.17 5.00 -0.37
C ILE A 57 -7.19 4.51 -1.83
N TYR A 58 -6.04 4.15 -2.40
CA TYR A 58 -5.97 3.68 -3.78
C TYR A 58 -6.71 2.34 -3.96
N LYS A 59 -6.58 1.42 -2.99
CA LYS A 59 -7.37 0.17 -2.95
C LYS A 59 -8.86 0.47 -2.96
N HIS A 60 -9.31 1.41 -2.13
CA HIS A 60 -10.73 1.77 -2.04
C HIS A 60 -11.24 2.32 -3.39
N ARG A 61 -10.51 3.25 -4.01
CA ARG A 61 -10.83 3.78 -5.35
C ARG A 61 -10.90 2.67 -6.40
N ARG A 62 -9.91 1.76 -6.41
CA ARG A 62 -9.91 0.61 -7.32
C ARG A 62 -11.11 -0.31 -7.09
N LEU A 63 -11.48 -0.57 -5.84
CA LEU A 63 -12.63 -1.42 -5.51
C LEU A 63 -13.97 -0.78 -5.88
N GLN A 64 -14.11 0.55 -5.71
CA GLN A 64 -15.30 1.29 -6.19
C GLN A 64 -15.45 1.16 -7.71
N VAL A 65 -14.33 1.28 -8.44
CA VAL A 65 -14.32 1.10 -9.90
C VAL A 65 -14.53 -0.37 -10.26
N GLY A 66 -13.96 -1.32 -9.54
CA GLY A 66 -14.23 -2.75 -9.73
C GLY A 66 -13.80 -3.33 -11.08
N LEU A 67 -12.95 -2.63 -11.84
CA LEU A 67 -12.45 -3.10 -13.14
C LEU A 67 -11.23 -4.02 -13.01
N PHE A 68 -10.41 -3.79 -11.99
CA PHE A 68 -9.15 -4.50 -11.79
C PHE A 68 -9.08 -5.08 -10.38
N TYR A 69 -8.52 -6.28 -10.28
CA TYR A 69 -8.10 -6.88 -9.02
C TYR A 69 -6.61 -7.20 -9.08
N LEU A 70 -5.95 -7.02 -7.94
CA LEU A 70 -4.52 -7.21 -7.78
C LEU A 70 -4.29 -8.57 -7.14
N VAL A 71 -3.40 -9.36 -7.73
CA VAL A 71 -2.96 -10.65 -7.18
C VAL A 71 -1.49 -10.52 -6.80
N PRO A 72 -1.14 -10.59 -5.50
CA PRO A 72 0.26 -10.57 -5.09
C PRO A 72 0.95 -11.84 -5.61
N SER A 73 2.13 -11.69 -6.21
CA SER A 73 3.01 -12.84 -6.45
C SER A 73 3.49 -13.40 -5.12
N LYS A 74 3.55 -14.74 -5.00
CA LYS A 74 4.10 -15.42 -3.82
C LYS A 74 5.63 -15.40 -3.78
N TYR A 75 6.26 -15.32 -4.95
CA TYR A 75 7.71 -15.50 -5.10
C TYR A 75 8.44 -14.21 -5.50
N TYR A 76 7.70 -13.24 -6.04
CA TYR A 76 8.25 -12.00 -6.55
C TYR A 76 7.64 -10.79 -5.84
N ILE A 77 8.39 -9.69 -5.80
CA ILE A 77 7.92 -8.39 -5.28
C ILE A 77 6.74 -7.87 -6.13
N GLU A 78 6.59 -8.36 -7.36
CA GLU A 78 5.56 -7.98 -8.31
C GLU A 78 4.12 -8.28 -7.86
N THR A 79 3.21 -7.52 -8.47
CA THR A 79 1.78 -7.68 -8.29
C THR A 79 1.14 -7.83 -9.66
N GLU A 80 0.48 -8.96 -9.89
CA GLU A 80 -0.22 -9.23 -11.14
C GLU A 80 -1.55 -8.46 -11.17
N ILE A 81 -1.77 -7.71 -12.25
CA ILE A 81 -3.04 -7.02 -12.50
C ILE A 81 -3.94 -7.96 -13.28
N ARG A 82 -5.13 -8.23 -12.75
CA ARG A 82 -6.14 -9.04 -13.44
C ARG A 82 -7.41 -8.24 -13.66
N SER A 83 -8.08 -8.57 -14.76
CA SER A 83 -9.39 -8.04 -15.11
C SER A 83 -10.19 -9.07 -15.90
N TYR A 84 -11.51 -9.04 -15.78
CA TYR A 84 -12.38 -9.75 -16.71
C TYR A 84 -12.24 -9.22 -18.14
N LEU A 85 -11.89 -7.94 -18.30
CA LEU A 85 -11.69 -7.33 -19.63
C LEU A 85 -10.59 -8.01 -20.45
N PHE A 86 -9.64 -8.69 -19.80
CA PHE A 86 -8.56 -9.40 -20.49
C PHE A 86 -8.93 -10.83 -20.91
N ARG A 87 -10.05 -11.38 -20.43
CA ARG A 87 -10.37 -12.81 -20.57
C ARG A 87 -11.70 -13.09 -21.26
N MET A 88 -12.55 -12.09 -21.43
CA MET A 88 -13.87 -12.25 -22.06
C MET A 88 -14.28 -10.99 -22.83
N PRO A 89 -15.24 -11.09 -23.77
CA PRO A 89 -15.78 -9.94 -24.48
C PRO A 89 -16.27 -8.85 -23.52
N VAL A 90 -16.10 -7.58 -23.92
CA VAL A 90 -16.36 -6.40 -23.08
C VAL A 90 -17.77 -6.41 -22.47
N LYS A 91 -18.79 -6.79 -23.25
CA LYS A 91 -20.18 -6.85 -22.78
C LYS A 91 -20.36 -7.84 -21.61
N GLU A 92 -19.72 -9.01 -21.70
CA GLU A 92 -19.77 -10.04 -20.67
C GLU A 92 -18.95 -9.64 -19.44
N ALA A 93 -17.76 -9.07 -19.65
CA ALA A 93 -16.92 -8.55 -18.58
C ALA A 93 -17.64 -7.48 -17.75
N LEU A 94 -18.35 -6.56 -18.42
CA LEU A 94 -19.15 -5.54 -17.74
C LEU A 94 -20.35 -6.13 -17.00
N LYS A 95 -21.03 -7.14 -17.57
CA LYS A 95 -22.12 -7.85 -16.90
C LYS A 95 -21.61 -8.55 -15.63
N ARG A 96 -20.48 -9.25 -15.71
CA ARG A 96 -19.85 -9.92 -14.57
C ARG A 96 -19.39 -8.93 -13.51
N ARG A 97 -18.78 -7.82 -13.91
CA ARG A 97 -18.42 -6.71 -12.99
C ARG A 97 -19.62 -6.21 -12.21
N ARG A 98 -20.76 -5.98 -12.85
CA ARG A 98 -21.98 -5.49 -12.17
C ARG A 98 -22.46 -6.50 -11.12
N LEU A 99 -22.44 -7.79 -11.43
CA LEU A 99 -22.80 -8.85 -10.48
C LEU A 99 -21.84 -8.89 -9.27
N ASP A 100 -20.53 -8.85 -9.52
CA ASP A 100 -19.53 -8.83 -8.46
C ASP A 100 -19.67 -7.59 -7.57
N MET A 101 -19.94 -6.43 -8.15
CA MET A 101 -20.18 -5.20 -7.39
C MET A 101 -21.46 -5.27 -6.55
N LYS A 102 -22.54 -5.88 -7.06
CA LYS A 102 -23.77 -6.12 -6.30
C LYS A 102 -23.48 -7.01 -5.09
N LYS A 103 -22.82 -8.15 -5.31
CA LYS A 103 -22.44 -9.09 -4.24
C LYS A 103 -21.55 -8.43 -3.18
N ARG A 104 -20.59 -7.58 -3.59
CA ARG A 104 -19.74 -6.83 -2.64
C ARG A 104 -20.54 -5.86 -1.78
N ARG A 105 -21.51 -5.15 -2.38
CA ARG A 105 -22.39 -4.25 -1.62
C ARG A 105 -23.25 -5.00 -0.61
N GLU A 106 -23.77 -6.17 -0.98
CA GLU A 106 -24.53 -7.04 -0.07
C GLU A 106 -23.66 -7.52 1.10
N ILE A 107 -22.42 -7.97 0.84
CA ILE A 107 -21.47 -8.35 1.91
C ILE A 107 -21.18 -7.16 2.82
N LEU A 108 -20.95 -5.97 2.27
CA LEU A 108 -20.67 -4.77 3.06
C LEU A 108 -21.88 -4.37 3.90
N ALA A 109 -23.08 -4.34 3.32
CA ALA A 109 -24.33 -4.04 4.02
C ALA A 109 -24.60 -5.03 5.16
N ASN A 110 -24.33 -6.32 4.95
CA ASN A 110 -24.48 -7.37 5.96
C ASN A 110 -23.38 -7.28 7.03
N SER A 111 -22.16 -6.84 6.67
CA SER A 111 -21.07 -6.63 7.63
C SER A 111 -21.30 -5.45 8.57
N THR A 112 -22.00 -4.40 8.11
CA THR A 112 -22.42 -3.27 8.95
C THR A 112 -23.42 -3.65 10.05
N TYR A 113 -24.13 -4.78 9.92
CA TYR A 113 -24.98 -5.29 11.00
C TYR A 113 -24.18 -5.89 12.18
N ASN A 114 -22.91 -6.25 11.95
CA ASN A 114 -22.01 -6.83 12.96
C ASN A 114 -20.92 -5.87 13.44
N ALA A 115 -20.95 -4.61 12.99
CA ALA A 115 -19.95 -3.59 13.33
C ALA A 115 -20.63 -2.39 13.99
N HIS A 116 -21.33 -2.62 15.10
CA HIS A 116 -21.68 -1.55 16.03
C HIS A 116 -20.56 -1.41 17.08
N ASP A 117 -19.32 -1.22 16.61
CA ASP A 117 -18.22 -0.60 17.34
C ASP A 117 -17.03 -0.56 16.36
N ASP A 118 -16.86 0.56 15.65
CA ASP A 118 -15.68 1.41 15.87
C ASP A 118 -15.65 2.58 14.85
N THR A 119 -15.67 3.78 15.42
CA THR A 119 -15.17 5.06 14.93
C THR A 119 -15.50 5.58 13.52
N THR A 120 -16.26 6.67 13.55
CA THR A 120 -16.44 7.75 12.57
C THR A 120 -15.13 8.28 11.95
N VAL A 121 -14.84 7.94 10.70
CA VAL A 121 -13.88 8.70 9.85
C VAL A 121 -14.37 8.71 8.39
N THR A 122 -15.46 9.42 8.10
CA THR A 122 -15.96 9.57 6.71
C THR A 122 -16.37 11.01 6.34
N GLY A 123 -15.86 12.04 7.04
CA GLY A 123 -16.26 13.43 6.81
C GLY A 123 -15.34 14.31 5.94
N GLU A 124 -14.02 14.21 6.07
CA GLU A 124 -13.12 15.33 5.64
C GLU A 124 -12.16 15.02 4.47
N CYS A 125 -12.26 13.86 3.83
CA CYS A 125 -11.23 13.38 2.90
C CYS A 125 -11.25 14.00 1.49
N VAL A 126 -12.06 15.04 1.23
CA VAL A 126 -12.33 15.52 -0.14
C VAL A 126 -11.47 16.74 -0.54
N SER A 127 -10.98 17.56 0.39
CA SER A 127 -10.31 18.82 0.04
C SER A 127 -8.77 18.77 -0.05
N VAL A 128 -8.09 17.75 0.50
CA VAL A 128 -6.61 17.69 0.58
C VAL A 128 -5.98 16.84 -0.54
N VAL A 129 -6.73 16.56 -1.61
CA VAL A 129 -6.34 15.57 -2.63
C VAL A 129 -5.28 16.09 -3.62
N GLY A 130 -5.02 17.40 -3.67
CA GLY A 130 -4.08 18.00 -4.62
C GLY A 130 -2.60 17.92 -4.20
N GLN A 131 -2.29 18.17 -2.94
CA GLN A 131 -0.90 18.30 -2.45
C GLN A 131 -0.33 17.02 -1.83
N SER A 132 -1.14 16.12 -1.28
CA SER A 132 -0.65 14.86 -0.65
C SER A 132 -0.05 13.88 -1.67
N VAL A 133 -0.40 14.02 -2.94
CA VAL A 133 -0.19 13.02 -4.00
C VAL A 133 1.24 13.00 -4.56
N TYR A 134 2.05 14.03 -4.33
CA TYR A 134 3.46 14.07 -4.75
C TYR A 134 4.44 13.54 -3.69
N TRP A 135 4.04 13.59 -2.41
CA TRP A 135 4.89 13.17 -1.30
C TRP A 135 4.96 11.65 -1.11
N GLU A 136 3.95 10.89 -1.55
CA GLU A 136 3.78 9.47 -1.18
C GLU A 136 4.78 8.48 -1.79
N ALA A 137 5.19 8.68 -3.05
CA ALA A 137 6.25 7.87 -3.66
C ALA A 137 7.65 8.29 -3.18
N CYS A 138 7.80 9.58 -2.83
CA CYS A 138 9.02 10.08 -2.21
C CYS A 138 9.20 9.52 -0.81
N THR A 139 8.14 9.39 0.01
CA THR A 139 8.25 8.90 1.40
C THR A 139 8.62 7.42 1.50
N THR A 140 8.18 6.59 0.56
CA THR A 140 8.56 5.16 0.46
C THR A 140 10.02 5.01 0.10
N ARG A 141 10.47 5.73 -0.93
CA ARG A 141 11.88 5.76 -1.32
C ARG A 141 12.76 6.34 -0.22
N LEU A 142 12.29 7.40 0.44
CA LEU A 142 12.97 8.00 1.59
C LEU A 142 13.17 6.97 2.69
N LEU A 143 12.13 6.21 3.06
CA LEU A 143 12.25 5.13 4.05
C LEU A 143 13.31 4.10 3.69
N VAL A 144 13.32 3.65 2.43
CA VAL A 144 14.31 2.68 1.96
C VAL A 144 15.72 3.27 2.05
N TYR A 145 15.91 4.52 1.62
CA TYR A 145 17.20 5.20 1.73
C TYR A 145 17.62 5.43 3.18
N THR A 146 16.70 5.84 4.06
CA THR A 146 16.97 6.02 5.49
C THR A 146 17.42 4.71 6.11
N VAL A 147 16.71 3.61 5.87
CA VAL A 147 17.10 2.28 6.40
C VAL A 147 18.44 1.82 5.81
N ALA A 148 18.67 2.04 4.51
CA ALA A 148 19.94 1.69 3.87
C ALA A 148 21.12 2.55 4.38
N SER A 149 20.91 3.85 4.59
CA SER A 149 21.94 4.75 5.13
C SER A 149 22.26 4.44 6.58
N LEU A 150 21.26 4.03 7.38
CA LEU A 150 21.48 3.53 8.74
C LEU A 150 22.35 2.28 8.72
N ALA A 151 22.07 1.34 7.81
CA ALA A 151 22.89 0.14 7.66
C ALA A 151 24.33 0.48 7.24
N LEU A 152 24.53 1.34 6.24
CA LEU A 152 25.86 1.76 5.80
C LEU A 152 26.63 2.49 6.90
N GLY A 153 25.97 3.43 7.59
CA GLY A 153 26.58 4.18 8.69
C GLY A 153 26.98 3.28 9.85
N CYS A 154 26.16 2.29 10.21
CA CYS A 154 26.51 1.33 11.25
C CYS A 154 27.62 0.36 10.81
N ILE A 155 27.64 -0.10 9.56
CA ILE A 155 28.71 -0.98 9.06
C ILE A 155 30.07 -0.25 9.07
N ILE A 156 30.11 1.05 8.72
CA ILE A 156 31.35 1.85 8.73
C ILE A 156 31.85 2.11 10.16
N VAL A 157 30.95 2.32 11.13
CA VAL A 157 31.32 2.63 12.53
C VAL A 157 31.73 1.38 13.32
N PHE A 158 31.27 0.19 12.91
CA PHE A 158 31.57 -1.09 13.57
C PHE A 158 32.59 -1.97 12.81
N SER A 159 33.22 -1.45 11.74
CA SER A 159 34.32 -2.10 11.00
C SER A 159 35.67 -1.49 11.33
#